data_AF-G4ZLX4-F1
#
_entry.id   AF-G4ZLX4-F1
#
_cell.length_a   1.000
_cell.length_b   1.000
_cell.length_c   1.000
_cell.angle_alpha   90.00
_cell.angle_beta   90.00
_cell.angle_gamma   90.00
#
_symmetry.space_group_name_H-M   'P 1'
#
loop_
_entity.id
_entity.type
_entity.pdbx_description
1 polymer ?
#
loop_
_entity_poly.entity_id
_entity_poly.type
_entity_poly.pdbx_seq_one_letter_code
_entity_poly.pdbx_strand_id
1 'polypeptide(L)' 'MSLQGRVTRHTFLDNGEILSISERQMHILERAATANMNVMTPALVASMELHCRDFVIKAANNEDMVYGM' A
#
# COMPACT_ATOMS: atom_id res chain seq x y z
N MET A 1 21.59 10.17 -31.81
CA MET A 1 20.98 10.34 -30.47
C MET A 1 19.84 9.35 -30.35
N SER A 2 19.97 8.37 -29.46
CA SER A 2 18.96 7.32 -29.26
C SER A 2 17.86 7.85 -28.33
N LEU A 3 16.65 8.01 -28.86
CA LEU A 3 15.43 8.14 -28.05
C LEU A 3 15.05 6.73 -27.60
N GLN A 4 15.70 6.28 -26.54
CA GLN A 4 15.37 5.03 -25.88
C GLN A 4 14.02 5.24 -25.20
N GLY A 5 12.96 4.80 -25.88
CA GLY A 5 11.58 4.89 -25.42
C GLY A 5 11.46 4.32 -24.01
N ARG A 6 10.89 5.11 -23.11
CA ARG A 6 10.41 4.64 -21.81
C ARG A 6 9.49 3.45 -22.07
N VAL A 7 9.94 2.24 -21.74
CA VAL A 7 9.09 1.07 -21.72
C VAL A 7 8.16 1.23 -20.53
N THR A 8 7.06 1.96 -20.71
CA THR A 8 5.95 1.89 -19.76
C THR A 8 5.39 0.49 -19.89
N ARG A 9 5.79 -0.40 -18.97
CA ARG A 9 5.35 -1.79 -19.00
C ARG A 9 3.87 -1.78 -18.62
N HIS A 10 3.02 -1.95 -19.61
CA HIS A 10 1.57 -1.99 -19.42
C HIS A 10 1.13 -3.41 -19.08
N THR A 11 0.11 -3.52 -18.22
CA THR A 11 -0.51 -4.77 -17.80
C THR A 11 -2.00 -4.69 -18.11
N PHE A 12 -2.54 -5.79 -18.64
CA PHE A 12 -3.97 -5.90 -18.95
C PHE A 12 -4.75 -6.33 -17.70
N LEU A 13 -5.89 -5.69 -17.48
CA LEU A 13 -6.93 -6.21 -16.59
C LEU A 13 -7.82 -7.23 -17.33
N ASP A 14 -8.57 -8.05 -16.60
CA ASP A 14 -9.52 -9.03 -17.17
C ASP A 14 -10.65 -8.38 -18.02
N ASN A 15 -10.86 -7.06 -17.88
CA ASN A 15 -11.80 -6.26 -18.67
C ASN A 15 -11.20 -5.67 -19.95
N GLY A 16 -9.92 -5.96 -20.26
CA GLY A 16 -9.22 -5.45 -21.46
C GLY A 16 -8.60 -4.06 -21.31
N GLU A 17 -8.65 -3.46 -20.12
CA GLU A 17 -8.07 -2.14 -19.86
C GLU A 17 -6.54 -2.21 -19.72
N ILE A 18 -5.85 -1.27 -20.37
CA ILE A 18 -4.38 -1.17 -20.35
C ILE A 18 -3.99 -0.24 -19.21
N LEU A 19 -3.51 -0.81 -18.11
CA LEU A 19 -2.99 -0.05 -16.97
C LEU A 19 -1.47 -0.09 -16.94
N SER A 20 -0.85 1.01 -16.51
CA SER A 20 0.53 0.96 -16.02
C SER A 20 0.63 0.03 -14.80
N ILE A 21 1.84 -0.46 -14.51
CA ILE A 21 2.08 -1.28 -13.30
C ILE A 21 1.63 -0.54 -12.02
N SER A 22 1.88 0.76 -11.92
CA SER A 22 1.50 1.56 -10.75
C SER A 22 -0.01 1.64 -10.58
N GLU A 23 -0.76 1.84 -11.67
CA GLU A 23 -2.23 1.83 -11.63
C GLU A 23 -2.74 0.45 -11.22
N ARG A 24 -2.19 -0.62 -11.80
CA ARG A 24 -2.55 -1.99 -11.40
C ARG A 24 -2.29 -2.25 -9.91
N GLN A 25 -1.15 -1.80 -9.39
CA GLN A 25 -0.83 -1.93 -7.96
C GLN A 25 -1.81 -1.15 -7.09
N MET A 26 -2.19 0.06 -7.49
CA MET A 26 -3.17 0.89 -6.79
C MET A 26 -4.55 0.21 -6.73
N HIS A 27 -5.04 -0.33 -7.85
CA HIS A 27 -6.31 -1.04 -7.91
C HIS A 27 -6.33 -2.30 -7.01
N ILE A 28 -5.20 -3.01 -6.89
CA ILE A 28 -5.10 -4.16 -5.96
C ILE A 28 -5.24 -3.69 -4.52
N LEU A 29 -4.57 -2.59 -4.15
CA LEU A 29 -4.66 -2.01 -2.82
C LEU A 29 -6.07 -1.50 -2.51
N GLU A 30 -6.73 -0.84 -3.47
CA GLU A 30 -8.10 -0.36 -3.34
C GLU A 30 -9.10 -1.50 -3.13
N ARG A 31 -8.96 -2.59 -3.89
CA ARG A 31 -9.80 -3.79 -3.73
C ARG A 31 -9.58 -4.44 -2.37
N ALA A 32 -8.34 -4.55 -1.91
CA ALA A 32 -8.02 -5.08 -0.59
C ALA A 32 -8.60 -4.19 0.52
N ALA A 33 -8.44 -2.88 0.41
CA ALA A 33 -9.02 -1.91 1.34
C ALA A 33 -10.55 -2.02 1.39
N THR A 34 -11.20 -2.05 0.22
CA THR A 34 -12.67 -2.17 0.11
C THR A 34 -13.19 -3.46 0.71
N ALA A 35 -12.55 -4.60 0.43
CA ALA A 35 -12.91 -5.88 1.03
C ALA A 35 -12.72 -5.86 2.57
N ASN A 36 -11.68 -5.17 3.03
CA ASN A 36 -11.36 -5.07 4.44
C ASN A 36 -12.19 -4.03 5.20
N MET A 37 -12.84 -3.06 4.53
CA MET A 37 -13.70 -2.07 5.18
C MET A 37 -14.81 -2.73 6.02
N ASN A 38 -15.36 -3.86 5.57
CA ASN A 38 -16.41 -4.59 6.29
C ASN A 38 -15.93 -5.30 7.57
N VAL A 39 -14.62 -5.55 7.68
CA VAL A 39 -13.98 -6.18 8.86
C VAL A 39 -13.13 -5.18 9.65
N MET A 40 -13.08 -3.92 9.20
CA MET A 40 -12.38 -2.82 9.86
C MET A 40 -13.19 -2.35 11.05
N THR A 41 -13.04 -3.06 12.16
CA THR A 41 -13.64 -2.65 13.44
C THR A 41 -12.95 -1.38 13.95
N PRO A 42 -13.65 -0.52 14.72
CA PRO A 42 -13.02 0.63 15.39
C PRO A 42 -11.79 0.24 16.23
N ALA A 43 -11.79 -0.98 16.82
CA ALA A 43 -10.66 -1.51 17.55
C ALA A 43 -9.43 -1.79 16.66
N LEU A 44 -9.63 -2.28 15.43
CA LEU A 44 -8.55 -2.48 14.47
C LEU A 44 -7.97 -1.14 14.01
N VAL A 45 -8.84 -0.17 13.69
CA VAL A 45 -8.42 1.18 13.29
C VAL A 45 -7.59 1.85 14.38
N ALA A 46 -8.09 1.83 15.64
CA ALA A 46 -7.35 2.36 16.78
C ALA A 46 -5.99 1.68 16.96
N SER A 47 -5.91 0.36 16.76
CA SER A 47 -4.65 -0.39 16.85
C SER A 47 -3.66 -0.01 15.75
N MET A 48 -4.14 0.23 14.52
CA MET A 48 -3.31 0.72 13.41
C MET A 48 -2.82 2.15 13.64
N GLU A 49 -3.66 3.03 14.17
CA GLU A 49 -3.27 4.41 14.51
C GLU A 49 -2.17 4.44 15.58
N LEU A 50 -2.32 3.65 16.65
CA LEU A 50 -1.31 3.49 17.68
C LEU A 50 0.01 2.97 17.07
N HIS A 51 -0.08 1.95 16.23
CA HIS A 51 1.08 1.37 15.56
C HIS A 51 1.85 2.38 14.69
N CYS A 52 1.15 3.14 13.85
CA CYS A 52 1.74 4.17 13.00
C CYS A 52 2.40 5.28 13.83
N ARG A 53 1.75 5.72 14.91
CA ARG A 53 2.31 6.73 15.80
C ARG A 53 3.61 6.24 16.44
N ASP A 54 3.60 5.03 16.99
CA ASP A 54 4.75 4.46 17.67
C ASP A 54 5.92 4.23 16.71
N PHE A 55 5.63 3.80 15.48
CA PHE A 55 6.62 3.69 14.40
C PHE A 55 7.33 5.02 14.12
N VAL A 56 6.57 6.12 13.98
CA VAL A 56 7.14 7.45 13.71
C VAL A 56 8.03 7.92 14.87
N ILE A 57 7.59 7.71 16.12
CA ILE A 57 8.36 8.07 17.32
C ILE A 57 9.67 7.29 17.38
N LYS A 58 9.60 5.97 17.18
CA LYS A 58 10.74 5.06 17.15
C LYS A 58 11.75 5.44 16.07
N ALA A 59 11.26 5.69 14.85
CA ALA A 59 12.09 6.14 13.73
C ALA A 59 12.79 7.48 14.03
N ALA A 60 12.09 8.44 14.65
CA ALA A 60 12.67 9.72 15.05
C ALA A 60 13.80 9.55 16.09
N ASN A 61 13.72 8.51 16.91
CA ASN A 61 14.72 8.19 17.93
C ASN A 61 15.82 7.22 17.43
N ASN A 62 15.81 6.81 16.15
CA ASN A 62 16.64 5.72 15.62
C ASN A 62 16.54 4.41 16.44
N GLU A 63 15.33 4.12 16.94
CA GLU A 63 15.04 2.91 17.68
C GLU A 63 14.26 1.91 16.82
N ASP A 64 14.53 0.62 17.00
CA ASP A 64 13.78 -0.44 16.34
C ASP A 64 12.39 -0.60 16.94
N MET A 65 11.40 -0.80 16.06
CA MET A 65 10.06 -1.22 16.45
C MET A 65 10.10 -2.65 17.01
N VAL A 66 9.58 -2.81 18.23
CA VAL A 66 9.50 -4.10 18.91
C VAL A 66 8.04 -4.53 18.94
N TYR A 67 7.74 -5.70 18.39
CA TYR A 67 6.41 -6.28 18.41
C TYR A 67 6.38 -7.46 19.38
N GLY A 68 5.58 -7.34 20.44
CA GLY A 68 5.33 -8.41 21.42
C GLY A 68 6.43 -8.65 22.46
N MET A 69 6.07 -9.52 23.41
CA MET A 69 6.97 -10.44 24.13
C MET A 69 6.55 -11.86 23.77
#